data_AF-A0A7J3DQ53-F1
#
_entry.id   AF-A0A7J3DQ53-F1
#
_cell.length_a   1.000
_cell.length_b   1.000
_cell.length_c   1.000
_cell.angle_alpha   90.00
_cell.angle_beta   90.00
_cell.angle_gamma   90.00
#
_symmetry.space_group_name_H-M   'P 1'
#
loop_
_entity.id
_entity.type
_entity.pdbx_description
1 polymer ?
#
loop_
_entity_poly.entity_id
_entity_poly.type
_entity_poly.pdbx_seq_one_letter_code
_entity_poly.pdbx_strand_id
1 'polypeptide(L)'
;MVNKKKKFIVVCGGGSSEIGKTYISASLGYLLKENNIDIYPIKFDGYLNYTTGSMCEYHKRQKLKVFGEEVFVLRDGTECDSDLGVYERFLGTDLDKNSYLEEIKEKEKF
;
A
#
# COMPACT_ATOMS: atom_id res chain seq x y z
N MET A 1 12.74 -5.48 31.62
CA MET A 1 12.47 -5.20 30.18
C MET A 1 10.97 -5.36 29.96
N VAL A 2 10.25 -4.29 29.58
CA VAL A 2 8.81 -4.39 29.32
C VAL A 2 8.62 -5.17 28.02
N ASN A 3 7.91 -6.30 28.08
CA ASN A 3 7.58 -7.10 26.91
C ASN A 3 6.57 -6.33 26.05
N LYS A 4 7.08 -5.49 25.14
CA LYS A 4 6.26 -4.57 24.33
C LYS A 4 5.58 -5.36 23.22
N LYS A 5 4.37 -5.86 23.50
CA LYS A 5 3.55 -6.59 22.52
C LYS A 5 3.22 -5.67 21.34
N LYS A 6 3.51 -6.10 20.11
CA LYS A 6 3.14 -5.37 18.88
C LYS A 6 1.63 -5.12 18.86
N LYS A 7 1.24 -3.90 18.48
CA LYS A 7 -0.15 -3.48 18.35
C LYS A 7 -0.46 -3.30 16.88
N PHE A 8 -1.68 -3.66 16.48
CA PHE A 8 -2.14 -3.52 15.11
C PHE A 8 -3.30 -2.52 15.09
N ILE A 9 -3.23 -1.55 14.18
CA ILE A 9 -4.32 -0.64 13.86
C ILE A 9 -4.78 -1.04 12.47
N VAL A 10 -6.01 -1.54 12.36
CA VAL A 10 -6.60 -1.95 11.09
C VAL A 10 -7.46 -0.81 10.56
N VAL A 11 -7.12 -0.30 9.38
CA VAL A 11 -7.89 0.73 8.70
C VAL A 11 -8.68 0.07 7.58
N CYS A 12 -9.99 -0.04 7.78
CA CYS A 12 -10.94 -0.47 6.76
C CYS A 12 -11.78 0.74 6.31
N GLY A 13 -12.36 0.69 5.11
CA GLY A 13 -13.35 1.70 4.75
C GLY A 13 -14.41 1.18 3.80
N GLY A 14 -15.67 1.50 4.10
CA GLY A 14 -16.81 1.28 3.21
C GLY A 14 -17.10 2.47 2.30
N GLY A 15 -18.05 2.30 1.38
CA GLY A 15 -18.45 3.33 0.42
C GLY A 15 -17.54 3.34 -0.82
N SER A 16 -17.06 4.53 -1.22
CA SER A 16 -16.12 4.69 -2.34
C SER A 16 -14.66 4.43 -1.91
N SER A 17 -13.84 3.93 -2.84
CA SER A 17 -12.39 3.76 -2.67
C SER A 17 -11.66 5.10 -2.51
N GLU A 18 -12.17 6.17 -3.14
CA GLU A 18 -11.49 7.47 -3.31
C GLU A 18 -11.62 8.44 -2.13
N ILE A 19 -12.21 8.01 -1.00
CA ILE A 19 -12.55 8.90 0.12
C ILE A 19 -11.34 9.38 0.95
N GLY A 20 -10.11 9.00 0.56
CA GLY A 20 -8.87 9.44 1.22
C GLY A 20 -8.43 8.59 2.42
N LYS A 21 -8.78 7.30 2.45
CA LYS A 21 -8.43 6.36 3.54
C LYS A 21 -6.91 6.34 3.81
N THR A 22 -6.11 6.30 2.74
CA THR A 22 -4.65 6.30 2.80
C THR A 22 -4.11 7.54 3.48
N TYR A 23 -4.54 8.73 3.06
CA TYR A 23 -4.11 10.00 3.66
C TYR A 23 -4.44 10.09 5.16
N ILE A 24 -5.62 9.64 5.57
CA ILE A 24 -6.02 9.61 6.98
C ILE A 24 -5.10 8.65 7.77
N SER A 25 -4.88 7.45 7.26
CA SER A 25 -4.02 6.46 7.92
C SER A 25 -2.54 6.88 7.98
N ALA A 26 -2.03 7.52 6.91
CA ALA A 26 -0.68 8.05 6.86
C ALA A 26 -0.49 9.23 7.83
N SER A 27 -1.50 10.10 7.96
CA SER A 27 -1.52 11.18 8.95
C SER A 27 -1.51 10.65 10.39
N LEU A 28 -2.29 9.61 10.67
CA LEU A 28 -2.24 8.93 11.97
C LEU A 28 -0.85 8.34 12.23
N GLY A 29 -0.26 7.69 11.22
CA GLY A 29 1.10 7.17 11.30
C GLY A 29 2.12 8.24 11.64
N TYR A 30 2.05 9.39 10.96
CA TYR A 30 2.91 10.54 11.24
C TYR A 30 2.79 10.99 12.71
N LEU A 31 1.57 11.15 13.22
CA LEU A 31 1.36 11.54 14.63
C LEU A 31 1.94 10.52 15.62
N LEU A 32 1.80 9.22 15.34
CA LEU A 32 2.39 8.17 16.17
C LEU A 32 3.93 8.24 16.16
N LYS A 33 4.51 8.46 14.98
CA LYS A 33 5.96 8.63 14.81
C LYS A 33 6.48 9.84 15.60
N GLU A 34 5.78 10.98 15.52
CA GLU A 34 6.10 12.20 16.30
C GLU A 34 6.02 11.96 17.83
N ASN A 35 5.26 10.96 18.26
CA ASN A 35 5.18 10.54 19.66
C ASN A 35 6.17 9.42 20.02
N ASN A 36 7.24 9.24 19.23
CA ASN A 36 8.27 8.22 19.42
C ASN A 36 7.72 6.77 19.43
N ILE A 37 6.63 6.54 18.69
CA ILE A 37 6.08 5.20 18.47
C ILE A 37 6.58 4.72 17.12
N ASP A 38 7.32 3.61 17.14
CA ASP A 38 7.74 2.92 15.93
C ASP A 38 6.52 2.32 15.23
N ILE A 39 6.40 2.58 13.93
CA ILE A 39 5.25 2.20 13.11
C ILE A 39 5.72 1.64 11.78
N TYR A 40 4.94 0.69 11.27
CA TYR A 40 5.21 0.05 10.00
C TYR A 40 3.88 -0.15 9.26
N PRO A 41 3.60 0.65 8.20
CA PRO A 41 2.38 0.52 7.42
C PRO A 41 2.42 -0.74 6.56
N ILE A 42 1.27 -1.40 6.43
CA ILE A 42 1.07 -2.54 5.53
C ILE A 42 -0.18 -2.26 4.71
N LYS A 43 -0.02 -2.24 3.39
CA LYS A 43 -1.11 -2.13 2.42
C LYS A 43 -1.50 -3.53 1.94
N PHE A 44 -2.79 -3.81 1.98
CA PHE A 44 -3.37 -5.04 1.44
C PHE A 44 -4.23 -4.72 0.22
N ASP A 45 -3.88 -5.31 -0.92
CA ASP A 45 -4.63 -5.22 -2.17
C ASP A 45 -5.34 -6.54 -2.47
N GLY A 46 -6.68 -6.49 -2.48
CA GLY A 46 -7.54 -7.64 -2.75
C GLY A 46 -7.76 -7.95 -4.24
N TYR A 47 -6.90 -7.43 -5.13
CA TYR A 47 -7.01 -7.73 -6.56
C TYR A 47 -6.46 -9.12 -6.84
N LEU A 48 -7.37 -10.05 -7.15
CA LEU A 48 -7.01 -11.44 -7.39
C LEU A 48 -6.29 -11.62 -8.73
N ASN A 49 -5.08 -12.21 -8.71
CA ASN A 49 -4.26 -12.57 -9.88
C ASN A 49 -3.72 -11.41 -10.70
N TYR A 50 -3.73 -10.21 -10.16
CA TYR A 50 -3.13 -9.06 -10.80
C TYR A 50 -2.11 -8.41 -9.86
N THR A 51 -0.93 -8.13 -10.42
CA THR A 51 0.06 -7.24 -9.82
C THR A 51 -0.23 -5.80 -10.23
N THR A 52 0.23 -4.80 -9.45
CA THR A 52 0.05 -3.39 -9.81
C THR A 52 0.55 -3.08 -11.23
N GLY A 53 1.72 -3.63 -11.60
CA GLY A 53 2.30 -3.49 -12.95
C GLY A 53 1.40 -4.07 -14.04
N SER A 54 0.88 -5.30 -13.83
CA SER A 54 -0.03 -5.94 -14.79
C SER A 54 -1.37 -5.22 -14.95
N MET A 55 -1.92 -4.64 -13.87
CA MET A 55 -3.12 -3.80 -13.91
C MET A 55 -2.87 -2.55 -14.74
N CYS A 56 -1.75 -1.88 -14.51
CA CYS A 56 -1.37 -0.68 -15.25
C CYS A 56 -1.27 -0.95 -16.76
N GLU A 57 -0.65 -2.05 -17.17
CA GLU A 57 -0.59 -2.44 -18.58
C GLU A 57 -1.98 -2.77 -19.15
N TYR A 58 -2.80 -3.51 -18.42
CA TYR A 58 -4.16 -3.85 -18.85
C TYR A 58 -5.01 -2.60 -19.09
N HIS A 59 -5.00 -1.66 -18.15
CA HIS A 59 -5.72 -0.39 -18.25
C HIS A 59 -5.25 0.46 -19.43
N LYS A 60 -3.93 0.54 -19.66
CA LYS A 60 -3.35 1.21 -20.84
C LYS A 60 -3.82 0.56 -22.15
N ARG A 61 -3.78 -0.77 -22.25
CA ARG A 61 -4.17 -1.51 -23.48
C ARG A 61 -5.65 -1.35 -23.82
N GLN A 62 -6.51 -1.32 -22.82
CA GLN A 62 -7.97 -1.19 -23.02
C GLN A 62 -8.42 0.24 -23.37
N LYS A 63 -7.50 1.22 -23.42
CA LYS A 63 -7.81 2.67 -23.56
C LYS A 63 -8.88 3.13 -22.57
N LEU A 64 -8.99 2.44 -21.43
CA LEU A 64 -9.84 2.87 -20.34
C LEU A 64 -9.24 4.18 -19.85
N LYS A 65 -10.11 5.13 -19.51
CA LYS A 65 -9.67 6.42 -19.00
C LYS A 65 -9.02 6.16 -17.64
N VAL A 66 -7.69 6.04 -17.64
CA VAL A 66 -6.88 5.78 -16.45
C VAL A 66 -6.88 7.05 -15.61
N PHE A 67 -7.92 7.24 -14.81
CA PHE A 67 -7.91 8.26 -13.79
C PHE A 67 -7.29 7.65 -12.53
N GLY A 68 -5.96 7.79 -12.39
CA GLY A 68 -5.33 7.81 -11.07
C GLY A 68 -4.68 6.54 -10.55
N GLU A 69 -4.63 5.43 -11.30
CA GLU A 69 -3.85 4.26 -10.87
C GLU A 69 -2.42 4.32 -11.42
N GLU A 70 -1.51 4.83 -10.58
CA GLU A 70 -0.08 4.89 -10.82
C GLU A 70 0.64 3.73 -10.11
N VAL A 71 1.70 3.21 -10.73
CA VAL A 71 2.59 2.25 -10.09
C VAL A 71 3.68 3.04 -9.37
N PHE A 72 3.83 2.80 -8.07
CA PHE A 72 4.94 3.32 -7.28
C PHE A 72 6.04 2.26 -7.20
N VAL A 73 7.29 2.70 -7.16
CA VAL A 73 8.45 1.79 -7.09
C VAL A 73 9.18 2.10 -5.80
N LEU A 74 9.20 1.12 -4.89
CA LEU A 74 9.96 1.20 -3.64
C LEU A 74 11.46 1.16 -3.90
N ARG A 75 12.25 1.54 -2.90
CA ARG A 75 13.72 1.55 -3.00
C ARG A 75 14.32 0.18 -3.32
N ASP A 76 13.68 -0.91 -2.90
CA ASP A 76 14.10 -2.28 -3.20
C ASP A 76 13.72 -2.76 -4.62
N GLY A 77 13.07 -1.91 -5.42
CA GLY A 77 12.61 -2.20 -6.77
C GLY A 77 11.23 -2.86 -6.84
N THR A 78 10.53 -3.01 -5.72
CA THR A 78 9.15 -3.53 -5.72
C THR A 78 8.21 -2.53 -6.37
N GLU A 79 7.53 -2.96 -7.43
CA GLU A 79 6.36 -2.27 -8.01
C GLU A 79 5.15 -2.50 -7.10
N CYS A 80 4.50 -1.42 -6.69
CA CYS A 80 3.39 -1.46 -5.76
C CYS A 80 2.36 -0.36 -6.02
N ASP A 81 1.24 -0.43 -5.29
CA ASP A 81 0.21 0.62 -5.31
C ASP A 81 0.77 1.98 -4.87
N SER A 82 0.22 3.04 -5.48
CA SER A 82 0.64 4.43 -5.21
C SER A 82 0.45 4.89 -3.76
N ASP A 83 -0.39 4.20 -2.98
CA ASP A 83 -0.59 4.44 -1.56
C ASP A 83 0.70 4.27 -0.75
N LEU A 84 1.59 3.35 -1.13
CA LEU A 84 2.88 3.18 -0.43
C LEU A 84 3.76 4.42 -0.54
N GLY A 85 3.72 5.11 -1.68
CA GLY A 85 4.40 6.39 -1.84
C GLY A 85 3.82 7.48 -0.94
N VAL A 86 2.52 7.44 -0.64
CA VAL A 86 1.90 8.37 0.34
C VAL A 86 2.44 8.09 1.74
N TYR A 87 2.55 6.82 2.13
CA TYR A 87 3.15 6.46 3.40
C TYR A 87 4.61 6.90 3.49
N GLU A 88 5.45 6.63 2.48
CA GLU A 88 6.86 7.08 2.48
C GLU A 88 6.98 8.60 2.63
N ARG A 89 6.14 9.37 1.92
CA ARG A 89 6.13 10.84 2.00
C ARG A 89 5.74 11.37 3.37
N PHE A 90 4.74 10.78 4.00
CA PHE A 90 4.28 11.20 5.33
C PHE A 90 5.24 10.76 6.43
N LEU A 91 5.77 9.54 6.32
CA LEU A 91 6.60 8.97 7.36
C LEU A 91 8.07 9.34 7.20
N GLY A 92 8.54 9.73 6.01
CA GLY A 92 9.95 9.98 5.75
C GLY A 92 10.81 8.74 6.00
N THR A 93 10.29 7.56 5.65
CA THR A 93 10.96 6.27 5.80
C THR A 93 10.73 5.43 4.55
N ASP A 94 11.80 4.83 4.05
CA ASP A 94 11.71 3.88 2.93
C ASP A 94 10.96 2.63 3.38
N LEU A 95 10.00 2.19 2.57
CA LEU A 95 9.30 0.93 2.73
C LEU A 95 9.95 -0.16 1.85
N ASP A 96 9.57 -1.40 2.09
CA ASP A 96 10.05 -2.57 1.36
C ASP A 96 8.89 -3.46 0.93
N LYS A 97 9.21 -4.54 0.20
CA LYS A 97 8.24 -5.55 -0.23
C LYS A 97 7.30 -6.06 0.88
N ASN A 98 7.73 -6.08 2.14
CA ASN A 98 6.90 -6.60 3.23
C ASN A 98 5.77 -5.64 3.64
N SER A 99 5.83 -4.39 3.16
CA SER A 99 4.77 -3.38 3.36
C SER A 99 3.62 -3.53 2.36
N TYR A 100 3.79 -4.38 1.34
CA TYR A 100 2.83 -4.56 0.27
C TYR A 100 2.41 -6.01 0.14
N LEU A 101 1.12 -6.28 0.36
CA LEU A 101 0.54 -7.61 0.30
C LEU A 101 -0.51 -7.67 -0.81
N GLU A 102 -0.23 -8.45 -1.85
CA GLU A 102 -1.13 -8.73 -2.98
C GLU A 102 -1.63 -10.18 -2.92
N GLU A 103 -2.85 -10.43 -3.41
CA GLU A 103 -3.38 -11.79 -3.58
C GLU A 103 -3.03 -12.36 -4.97
N ILE A 104 -1.83 -12.94 -5.09
CA ILE A 104 -1.42 -13.68 -6.28
C ILE A 104 -1.70 -15.17 -6.04
N LYS A 105 -2.65 -15.77 -6.77
CA LYS A 105 -2.61 -17.24 -6.90
C LYS A 105 -1.35 -17.57 -7.68
N GLU A 106 -0.50 -18.44 -7.12
CA GLU A 106 0.54 -19.10 -7.91
C GLU A 106 -0.10 -19.54 -9.21
N LYS A 107 0.41 -19.04 -10.33
CA LYS A 107 0.02 -19.54 -11.65
C LYS A 107 0.23 -21.03 -11.60
N GLU A 108 -0.85 -21.81 -11.53
CA GLU A 108 -0.81 -23.14 -12.11
C GLU A 108 -0.33 -22.93 -13.54
N LYS A 109 0.86 -23.46 -13.82
CA LYS A 109 1.41 -23.59 -15.15
C LYS A 109 0.36 -24.30 -16.01
N PHE A 110 -0.39 -23.55 -16.81
CA PHE A 110 -1.19 -24.07 -17.91
C PHE A 110 -0.64 -23.52 -19.22
#